data_AF-A0A7S4T756-F1
#
_entry.id   AF-A0A7S4T756-F1
#
_cell.length_a   1.000
_cell.length_b   1.000
_cell.length_c   1.000
_cell.angle_alpha   90.00
_cell.angle_beta   90.00
_cell.angle_gamma   90.00
#
_symmetry.space_group_name_H-M   'P 1'
#
loop_
_entity.id
_entity.type
_entity.pdbx_description
1 polymer ?
#
loop_
_entity_poly.entity_id
_entity_poly.type
_entity_poly.pdbx_seq_one_letter_code
_entity_poly.pdbx_strand_id
1 'polypeptide(L)'
;MMARPSQAFCALLALTLAAPAEGRCAWPHEDCSHTGCCQIAGHRCFRKDVWWAGCMRSCHPGVHHVDPPQHRTPWACEPVGPHHRDCAAKGEFCGHLGCCKQAGHKCYEKDVHWASCRPSCQPDQQWTCREIRSHENRDDGDEWSEDYGRDADDEADEIKREEADEIKREEGQGGH
;
A
#
# COMPACT_ATOMS: atom_id res chain seq x y z
N MET A 1 64.00 21.77 -16.20
CA MET A 1 63.67 21.35 -14.82
C MET A 1 62.19 21.03 -14.80
N MET A 2 61.84 19.76 -14.62
CA MET A 2 60.47 19.24 -14.68
C MET A 2 59.72 19.57 -13.40
N ALA A 3 58.49 20.09 -13.50
CA ALA A 3 57.53 20.05 -12.42
C ALA A 3 56.13 19.72 -12.98
N ARG A 4 55.71 18.47 -12.80
CA ARG A 4 54.31 18.02 -12.62
C ARG A 4 54.29 17.34 -11.23
N PRO A 5 53.16 17.11 -10.54
CA PRO A 5 51.76 17.32 -10.94
C PRO A 5 50.92 17.99 -9.82
N SER A 6 49.65 18.29 -10.06
CA SER A 6 48.59 17.68 -9.24
C SER A 6 47.23 17.91 -9.88
N GLN A 7 46.50 16.81 -10.03
CA GLN A 7 45.17 16.76 -10.60
C GLN A 7 44.20 17.41 -9.60
N ALA A 8 43.58 18.52 -10.00
CA ALA A 8 42.43 19.04 -9.30
C ALA A 8 41.21 18.17 -9.64
N PHE A 9 41.02 17.12 -8.84
CA PHE A 9 39.72 16.51 -8.62
C PHE A 9 38.77 17.59 -8.10
N CYS A 10 37.59 17.71 -8.69
CA CYS A 10 36.37 17.81 -7.90
C CYS A 10 35.19 17.45 -8.79
N ALA A 11 34.83 16.17 -8.74
CA ALA A 11 33.58 15.66 -9.26
C ALA A 11 32.44 16.49 -8.66
N LEU A 12 31.62 17.07 -9.52
CA LEU A 12 30.33 17.63 -9.16
C LEU A 12 29.47 16.46 -8.66
N LEU A 13 29.45 16.28 -7.34
CA LEU A 13 28.58 15.36 -6.64
C LEU A 13 27.13 15.78 -6.94
N ALA A 14 26.48 15.05 -7.84
CA ALA A 14 25.04 15.07 -7.96
C ALA A 14 24.46 14.55 -6.63
N LEU A 15 24.04 15.45 -5.75
CA LEU A 15 23.16 15.10 -4.64
C LEU A 15 21.80 14.71 -5.21
N THR A 16 21.65 13.44 -5.60
CA THR A 16 20.33 12.83 -5.73
C THR A 16 19.77 12.70 -4.32
N LEU A 17 18.89 13.64 -3.95
CA LEU A 17 18.01 13.44 -2.79
C LEU A 17 17.08 12.28 -3.15
N ALA A 18 17.40 11.08 -2.67
CA ALA A 18 16.47 9.97 -2.69
C ALA A 18 15.34 10.33 -1.72
N ALA A 19 14.21 10.77 -2.27
CA ALA A 19 13.00 10.96 -1.50
C ALA A 19 12.62 9.64 -0.79
N PRO A 20 12.12 9.68 0.45
CA PRO A 20 11.59 8.48 1.09
C PRO A 20 10.47 7.92 0.21
N ALA A 21 10.47 6.60 0.00
CA ALA A 21 9.42 5.91 -0.72
C ALA A 21 8.11 5.97 0.09
N GLU A 22 7.39 7.06 -0.03
CA GLU A 22 5.97 7.14 0.33
C GLU A 22 5.25 6.12 -0.56
N GLY A 23 4.62 5.12 0.07
CA GLY A 23 4.19 3.88 -0.57
C GLY A 23 3.26 4.10 -1.75
N ARG A 24 3.82 3.98 -2.95
CA ARG A 24 3.05 3.92 -4.19
C ARG A 24 2.54 2.50 -4.38
N CYS A 25 1.32 2.37 -4.86
CA CYS A 25 0.79 1.05 -5.24
C CYS A 25 1.67 0.40 -6.30
N ALA A 26 1.76 -0.93 -6.25
CA ALA A 26 2.61 -1.71 -7.13
C ALA A 26 2.08 -1.72 -8.57
N TRP A 27 2.98 -1.79 -9.55
CA TRP A 27 2.62 -2.10 -10.93
C TRP A 27 2.23 -3.58 -11.08
N PRO A 28 1.57 -3.97 -12.19
CA PRO A 28 1.29 -5.37 -12.47
C PRO A 28 2.55 -6.24 -12.37
N HIS A 29 2.43 -7.36 -11.67
CA HIS A 29 3.47 -8.34 -11.37
C HIS A 29 4.61 -7.87 -10.45
N GLU A 30 4.56 -6.64 -9.94
CA GLU A 30 5.46 -6.20 -8.87
C GLU A 30 5.00 -6.70 -7.51
N ASP A 31 5.94 -6.67 -6.56
CA ASP A 31 5.68 -7.01 -5.17
C ASP A 31 4.83 -5.92 -4.52
N CYS A 32 3.58 -6.27 -4.21
CA CYS A 32 2.61 -5.40 -3.55
C CYS A 32 2.45 -5.73 -2.07
N SER A 33 3.24 -6.69 -1.60
CA SER A 33 3.46 -7.10 -0.21
C SER A 33 3.33 -5.98 0.82
N HIS A 34 4.16 -4.95 0.66
CA HIS A 34 4.22 -3.83 1.58
C HIS A 34 3.02 -2.90 1.48
N THR A 35 2.50 -2.68 0.27
CA THR A 35 1.51 -1.62 0.02
C THR A 35 0.08 -2.13 0.04
N GLY A 36 -0.13 -3.44 -0.13
CA GLY A 36 -1.45 -4.07 -0.25
C GLY A 36 -2.30 -3.53 -1.40
N CYS A 37 -1.71 -2.75 -2.33
CA CYS A 37 -2.46 -2.04 -3.35
C CYS A 37 -1.79 -2.12 -4.72
N CYS A 38 -2.62 -1.97 -5.75
CA CYS A 38 -2.26 -2.07 -7.16
C CYS A 38 -2.58 -0.78 -7.87
N GLN A 39 -1.69 -0.34 -8.77
CA GLN A 39 -1.88 0.91 -9.51
C GLN A 39 -2.94 0.80 -10.61
N ILE A 40 -3.14 -0.40 -11.17
CA ILE A 40 -4.10 -0.63 -12.25
C ILE A 40 -5.44 -1.07 -11.68
N ALA A 41 -6.51 -0.37 -12.06
CA ALA A 41 -7.88 -0.74 -11.69
C ALA A 41 -8.20 -2.20 -12.07
N GLY A 42 -8.90 -2.89 -11.18
CA GLY A 42 -9.24 -4.31 -11.34
C GLY A 42 -8.11 -5.30 -11.05
N HIS A 43 -6.89 -4.83 -10.74
CA HIS A 43 -5.85 -5.68 -10.15
C HIS A 43 -5.99 -5.67 -8.63
N ARG A 44 -5.54 -6.76 -8.00
CA ARG A 44 -5.45 -6.90 -6.55
C ARG A 44 -4.11 -7.48 -6.17
N CYS A 45 -3.69 -7.20 -4.95
CA CYS A 45 -2.50 -7.81 -4.41
C CYS A 45 -2.83 -9.22 -3.93
N PHE A 46 -2.15 -10.24 -4.44
CA PHE A 46 -2.37 -11.63 -4.07
C PHE A 46 -1.12 -12.25 -3.47
N ARG A 47 -1.26 -12.83 -2.30
CA ARG A 47 -0.15 -13.46 -1.58
C ARG A 47 0.32 -14.70 -2.31
N LYS A 48 1.64 -14.79 -2.51
CA LYS A 48 2.29 -16.05 -2.87
C LYS A 48 2.60 -16.83 -1.59
N ASP A 49 3.42 -16.23 -0.74
CA ASP A 49 3.88 -16.78 0.53
C ASP A 49 4.18 -15.64 1.53
N VAL A 50 4.83 -15.95 2.66
CA VAL A 50 5.14 -14.94 3.71
C VAL A 50 6.17 -13.90 3.26
N TRP A 51 6.85 -14.11 2.13
CA TRP A 51 7.92 -13.25 1.63
C TRP A 51 7.47 -12.36 0.48
N TRP A 52 6.42 -12.75 -0.25
CA TRP A 52 6.08 -12.09 -1.51
C TRP A 52 4.58 -12.09 -1.83
N ALA A 53 4.08 -10.99 -2.42
CA ALA A 53 2.72 -10.88 -2.93
C ALA A 53 2.69 -10.10 -4.25
N GLY A 54 1.91 -10.56 -5.22
CA GLY A 54 1.94 -10.02 -6.58
C GLY A 54 0.72 -9.21 -6.92
N CYS A 55 0.94 -8.07 -7.58
CA CYS A 55 -0.16 -7.29 -8.12
C CYS A 55 -0.67 -7.91 -9.43
N MET A 56 -1.85 -8.54 -9.42
CA MET A 56 -2.37 -9.25 -10.59
C MET A 56 -3.89 -9.19 -10.68
N ARG A 57 -4.43 -9.41 -11.88
CA ARG A 57 -5.88 -9.38 -12.12
C ARG A 57 -6.60 -10.58 -11.48
N SER A 58 -5.95 -11.73 -11.45
CA SER A 58 -6.51 -13.00 -10.95
C SER A 58 -5.39 -13.90 -10.44
N CYS A 59 -5.65 -14.67 -9.39
CA CYS A 59 -4.70 -15.62 -8.83
C CYS A 59 -5.41 -16.96 -8.57
N HIS A 60 -4.75 -18.08 -8.88
CA HIS A 60 -5.24 -19.43 -8.59
C HIS A 60 -4.28 -20.14 -7.63
N PRO A 61 -4.73 -20.71 -6.50
CA PRO A 61 -3.82 -21.38 -5.58
C PRO A 61 -3.02 -22.51 -6.24
N GLY A 62 -1.78 -22.70 -5.79
CA GLY A 62 -0.88 -23.75 -6.29
C GLY A 62 0.33 -23.21 -7.05
N VAL A 63 1.07 -24.11 -7.72
CA VAL A 63 2.32 -23.77 -8.40
C VAL A 63 2.03 -23.16 -9.77
N HIS A 64 2.57 -21.98 -10.04
CA HIS A 64 2.46 -21.31 -11.32
C HIS A 64 3.70 -21.59 -12.17
N HIS A 65 3.55 -22.27 -13.31
CA HIS A 65 4.68 -22.65 -14.16
C HIS A 65 5.34 -21.48 -14.90
N VAL A 66 4.66 -20.33 -14.95
CA VAL A 66 5.18 -19.06 -15.47
C VAL A 66 6.25 -18.45 -14.55
N ASP A 67 6.24 -18.81 -13.27
CA ASP A 67 7.30 -18.38 -12.35
C ASP A 67 8.65 -18.96 -12.78
N PRO A 68 9.75 -18.21 -12.57
CA PRO A 68 11.09 -18.73 -12.77
C PRO A 68 11.27 -20.07 -12.03
N PRO A 69 11.98 -21.07 -12.60
CA PRO A 69 12.08 -22.41 -12.02
C PRO A 69 12.42 -22.45 -10.52
N GLN A 70 13.29 -21.54 -10.06
CA GLN A 70 13.70 -21.42 -8.67
C GLN A 70 12.65 -20.81 -7.72
N HIS A 71 11.58 -20.23 -8.27
CA HIS A 71 10.50 -19.56 -7.53
C HIS A 71 9.13 -20.23 -7.69
N ARG A 72 9.06 -21.38 -8.37
CA ARG A 72 7.84 -22.20 -8.55
C ARG A 72 7.40 -22.88 -7.25
N THR A 73 7.11 -22.09 -6.24
CA THR A 73 6.48 -22.53 -5.00
C THR A 73 4.97 -22.27 -5.07
N PRO A 74 4.17 -22.93 -4.24
CA PRO A 74 2.72 -22.71 -4.24
C PRO A 74 2.38 -21.26 -3.89
N TRP A 75 1.42 -20.70 -4.62
CA TRP A 75 0.77 -19.44 -4.27
C TRP A 75 -0.43 -19.72 -3.36
N ALA A 76 -0.57 -18.95 -2.29
CA ALA A 76 -1.77 -18.94 -1.46
C ALA A 76 -2.96 -18.27 -2.18
N CYS A 77 -2.68 -17.25 -2.99
CA CYS A 77 -3.67 -16.42 -3.70
C CYS A 77 -4.70 -15.75 -2.79
N GLU A 78 -4.35 -15.53 -1.53
CA GLU A 78 -5.15 -14.74 -0.61
C GLU A 78 -4.94 -13.26 -0.88
N PRO A 79 -6.00 -12.44 -0.93
CA PRO A 79 -5.87 -11.02 -1.18
C PRO A 79 -5.14 -10.34 -0.01
N VAL A 80 -4.09 -9.59 -0.33
CA VAL A 80 -3.44 -8.66 0.61
C VAL A 80 -4.08 -7.30 0.41
N GLY A 81 -4.46 -6.66 1.50
CA GLY A 81 -5.02 -5.32 1.50
C GLY A 81 -4.64 -4.57 2.77
N PRO A 82 -5.10 -3.32 2.92
CA PRO A 82 -4.80 -2.49 4.10
C PRO A 82 -5.17 -3.15 5.44
N HIS A 83 -6.18 -4.03 5.43
CA HIS A 83 -6.68 -4.75 6.60
C HIS A 83 -6.38 -6.26 6.55
N HIS A 84 -5.32 -6.67 5.85
CA HIS A 84 -4.99 -8.09 5.80
C HIS A 84 -4.75 -8.62 7.23
N ARG A 85 -5.25 -9.82 7.53
CA ARG A 85 -5.30 -10.37 8.90
C ARG A 85 -4.11 -11.24 9.27
N ASP A 86 -3.18 -11.50 8.36
CA ASP A 86 -2.06 -12.42 8.59
C ASP A 86 -0.83 -11.71 9.13
N CYS A 87 -1.04 -10.87 10.13
CA CYS A 87 0.06 -10.26 10.86
C CYS A 87 1.01 -11.33 11.38
N ALA A 88 2.29 -11.00 11.47
CA ALA A 88 3.29 -11.94 11.93
C ALA A 88 3.13 -12.20 13.44
N ALA A 89 3.41 -13.42 13.88
CA ALA A 89 3.52 -13.70 15.30
C ALA A 89 4.84 -13.13 15.86
N LYS A 90 4.98 -13.07 17.19
CA LYS A 90 6.20 -12.66 17.87
C LYS A 90 7.39 -13.45 17.35
N GLY A 91 8.45 -12.76 16.95
CA GLY A 91 9.66 -13.40 16.43
C GLY A 91 9.61 -13.75 14.94
N GLU A 92 8.42 -13.85 14.34
CA GLU A 92 8.25 -14.21 12.93
C GLU A 92 8.54 -13.04 11.99
N PHE A 93 8.78 -13.36 10.72
CA PHE A 93 9.04 -12.36 9.70
C PHE A 93 7.80 -11.47 9.48
N CYS A 94 7.96 -10.18 9.72
CA CYS A 94 6.90 -9.19 9.59
C CYS A 94 7.16 -8.18 8.48
N GLY A 95 8.31 -8.27 7.79
CA GLY A 95 8.76 -7.22 6.87
C GLY A 95 7.80 -6.98 5.72
N HIS A 96 7.18 -8.05 5.21
CA HIS A 96 6.20 -8.01 4.12
C HIS A 96 5.02 -7.10 4.45
N LEU A 97 4.45 -7.21 5.65
CA LEU A 97 3.14 -6.65 5.97
C LEU A 97 3.21 -5.54 7.02
N GLY A 98 4.31 -5.44 7.75
CA GLY A 98 4.53 -4.42 8.78
C GLY A 98 3.60 -4.54 10.00
N CYS A 99 2.84 -5.63 10.16
CA CYS A 99 1.92 -5.81 11.28
C CYS A 99 2.21 -7.06 12.13
N CYS A 100 1.80 -6.99 13.41
CA CYS A 100 2.05 -8.01 14.43
C CYS A 100 0.76 -8.48 15.10
N LYS A 101 0.62 -9.79 15.35
CA LYS A 101 -0.57 -10.35 16.04
C LYS A 101 -0.65 -9.93 17.50
N GLN A 102 0.50 -9.79 18.16
CA GLN A 102 0.59 -9.47 19.58
C GLN A 102 0.46 -7.95 19.78
N ALA A 103 -0.49 -7.55 20.63
CA ALA A 103 -0.60 -6.17 21.06
C ALA A 103 0.73 -5.65 21.63
N GLY A 104 1.06 -4.40 21.32
CA GLY A 104 2.30 -3.75 21.74
C GLY A 104 3.58 -4.26 21.05
N HIS A 105 3.48 -5.23 20.12
CA HIS A 105 4.60 -5.57 19.26
C HIS A 105 4.58 -4.71 18.00
N LYS A 106 5.76 -4.31 17.57
CA LYS A 106 5.96 -3.62 16.29
C LYS A 106 6.88 -4.44 15.41
N CYS A 107 6.77 -4.24 14.11
CA CYS A 107 7.68 -4.85 13.16
C CYS A 107 8.96 -4.04 13.08
N TYR A 108 10.05 -4.58 13.60
CA TYR A 108 11.35 -3.94 13.54
C TYR A 108 12.22 -4.61 12.49
N GLU A 109 12.85 -3.81 11.65
CA GLU A 109 13.84 -4.26 10.69
C GLU A 109 15.15 -4.61 11.41
N LYS A 110 15.66 -5.79 11.08
CA LYS A 110 17.03 -6.17 11.40
C LYS A 110 17.96 -5.68 10.31
N ASP A 111 17.65 -6.08 9.09
CA ASP A 111 18.36 -5.80 7.85
C ASP A 111 17.38 -5.92 6.66
N VAL A 112 17.87 -5.75 5.43
CA VAL A 112 17.04 -5.76 4.21
C VAL A 112 16.34 -7.10 3.94
N HIS A 113 16.74 -8.19 4.61
CA HIS A 113 16.17 -9.53 4.41
C HIS A 113 15.33 -10.00 5.59
N TRP A 114 15.41 -9.33 6.73
CA TRP A 114 14.74 -9.76 7.95
C TRP A 114 14.17 -8.60 8.76
N ALA A 115 12.90 -8.75 9.13
CA ALA A 115 12.24 -7.92 10.13
C ALA A 115 11.38 -8.80 11.01
N SER A 116 11.20 -8.44 12.28
CA SER A 116 10.50 -9.30 13.24
C SER A 116 9.60 -8.54 14.20
N CYS A 117 8.50 -9.17 14.59
CA CYS A 117 7.59 -8.65 15.61
C CYS A 117 8.21 -8.74 16.99
N ARG A 118 8.50 -7.58 17.59
CA ARG A 118 9.13 -7.48 18.92
C ARG A 118 8.46 -6.36 19.74
N PRO A 119 8.49 -6.45 21.08
CA PRO A 119 7.96 -5.39 21.95
C PRO A 119 8.89 -4.17 22.03
N SER A 120 10.17 -4.34 21.69
CA SER A 120 11.18 -3.29 21.65
C SER A 120 12.34 -3.68 20.74
N CYS A 121 13.10 -2.68 20.29
CA CYS A 121 14.33 -2.86 19.52
C CYS A 121 15.44 -1.98 20.11
N GLN A 122 16.62 -2.56 20.33
CA GLN A 122 17.82 -1.85 20.78
C GLN A 122 18.88 -1.91 19.66
N PRO A 123 19.50 -0.77 19.29
CA PRO A 123 20.40 -0.67 18.13
C PRO A 123 21.81 -1.23 18.35
N ASP A 124 22.09 -1.89 19.48
CA ASP A 124 23.39 -2.50 19.79
C ASP A 124 23.46 -4.01 19.41
N GLN A 125 22.31 -4.59 19.09
CA GLN A 125 22.17 -5.86 18.38
C GLN A 125 22.22 -5.53 16.87
N GLN A 126 22.50 -6.49 15.97
CA GLN A 126 22.65 -6.28 14.51
C GLN A 126 21.37 -5.81 13.77
N TRP A 127 20.62 -4.87 14.33
CA TRP A 127 19.31 -4.41 13.93
C TRP A 127 19.37 -2.93 13.56
N THR A 128 18.82 -2.57 12.40
CA THR A 128 18.57 -1.16 12.06
C THR A 128 17.50 -0.55 12.95
N CYS A 129 16.63 -1.38 13.54
CA CYS A 129 15.50 -0.99 14.38
C CYS A 129 14.51 -0.04 13.68
N ARG A 130 14.54 0.04 12.35
CA ARG A 130 13.54 0.76 11.58
C ARG A 130 12.19 0.09 11.76
N GLU A 131 11.18 0.86 12.14
CA GLU A 131 9.82 0.36 12.28
C GLU A 131 9.19 0.24 10.89
N ILE A 132 8.81 -0.97 10.49
CA ILE A 132 8.01 -1.22 9.30
C ILE A 132 6.57 -1.20 9.76
N ARG A 133 5.77 -0.27 9.24
CA ARG A 133 4.34 -0.19 9.57
C ARG A 133 3.55 -0.83 8.45
N SER A 134 2.50 -1.57 8.81
CA SER A 134 1.45 -1.86 7.83
C SER A 134 0.94 -0.54 7.29
N HIS A 135 0.63 -0.49 6.01
CA HIS A 135 -0.25 0.54 5.46
C HIS A 135 -1.67 0.28 6.01
N GLU A 136 -1.85 0.42 7.32
CA GLU A 136 -3.04 1.10 7.79
C GLU A 136 -2.94 2.46 7.10
N ASN A 137 -3.87 2.74 6.19
CA ASN A 137 -4.27 4.12 6.02
C ASN A 137 -4.34 4.70 7.42
N ARG A 138 -3.64 5.81 7.65
CA ARG A 138 -3.67 6.54 8.90
C ARG A 138 -5.13 6.76 9.30
N ASP A 139 -5.69 5.85 10.06
CA ASP A 139 -6.77 6.09 11.00
C ASP A 139 -6.10 6.41 12.35
N ASP A 140 -5.10 7.30 12.31
CA ASP A 140 -4.64 8.05 13.49
C ASP A 140 -5.61 9.24 13.69
N GLY A 141 -6.91 8.96 13.76
CA GLY A 141 -7.87 9.87 14.40
C GLY A 141 -7.87 11.34 13.94
N ASP A 142 -7.63 11.63 12.67
CA ASP A 142 -8.01 12.90 12.05
C ASP A 142 -9.34 12.72 11.27
N GLU A 143 -10.42 12.99 12.00
CA GLU A 143 -11.62 13.67 11.49
C GLU A 143 -12.15 13.19 10.12
N TRP A 144 -12.81 12.02 10.14
CA TRP A 144 -13.89 11.74 9.20
C TRP A 144 -15.06 12.70 9.48
N SER A 145 -14.94 13.97 9.11
CA SER A 145 -16.10 14.81 8.85
C SER A 145 -16.68 14.38 7.49
N GLU A 146 -17.58 13.40 7.52
CA GLU A 146 -18.88 13.41 6.84
C GLU A 146 -19.06 14.16 5.49
N ASP A 147 -18.16 14.04 4.49
CA ASP A 147 -18.35 14.82 3.24
C ASP A 147 -18.15 14.10 1.90
N TYR A 148 -18.08 12.76 1.84
CA TYR A 148 -18.08 12.04 0.54
C TYR A 148 -18.99 10.82 0.54
N GLY A 149 -20.20 10.99 1.07
CA GLY A 149 -21.24 9.97 1.10
C GLY A 149 -22.62 10.48 0.69
N ARG A 150 -22.70 11.55 -0.11
CA ARG A 150 -23.98 12.20 -0.42
C ARG A 150 -24.03 12.85 -1.80
N ASP A 151 -23.80 12.07 -2.86
CA ASP A 151 -23.89 12.63 -4.22
C ASP A 151 -24.91 11.91 -5.13
N ALA A 152 -25.30 10.66 -4.84
CA ALA A 152 -26.26 9.95 -5.70
C ALA A 152 -27.73 10.22 -5.34
N ASP A 153 -28.04 10.34 -4.05
CA ASP A 153 -29.43 10.45 -3.57
C ASP A 153 -29.92 11.91 -3.57
N ASP A 154 -29.02 12.87 -3.32
CA ASP A 154 -29.34 14.30 -3.32
C ASP A 154 -29.53 14.84 -4.76
N GLU A 155 -28.76 14.36 -5.74
CA GLU A 155 -28.96 14.72 -7.17
C GLU A 155 -30.30 14.18 -7.70
N ALA A 156 -30.68 12.97 -7.28
CA ALA A 156 -31.99 12.40 -7.63
C ALA A 156 -33.17 13.17 -6.99
N ASP A 157 -32.97 13.82 -5.84
CA ASP A 157 -34.01 14.62 -5.18
C ASP A 157 -34.07 16.05 -5.72
N GLU A 158 -32.97 16.61 -6.23
CA GLU A 158 -32.99 17.89 -6.97
C GLU A 158 -33.72 17.73 -8.31
N ILE A 159 -33.43 16.67 -9.08
CA ILE A 159 -34.13 16.36 -10.33
C ILE A 159 -35.64 16.20 -10.12
N LYS A 160 -36.07 15.49 -9.06
CA LYS A 160 -37.50 15.33 -8.74
C LYS A 160 -38.18 16.65 -8.36
N ARG A 161 -37.46 17.60 -7.76
CA ARG A 161 -38.02 18.93 -7.43
C ARG A 161 -38.19 19.80 -8.66
N GLU A 162 -37.21 19.77 -9.56
CA GLU A 162 -37.29 20.50 -10.83
C GLU A 162 -38.45 19.97 -11.70
N GLU A 163 -38.60 18.64 -11.80
CA GLU A 163 -39.71 18.00 -12.54
C GLU A 163 -41.07 18.34 -11.90
N ALA A 164 -41.18 18.35 -10.56
CA ALA A 164 -42.42 18.72 -9.87
C ALA A 164 -42.80 20.20 -10.03
N ASP A 165 -41.83 21.10 -10.21
CA ASP A 165 -42.08 22.52 -10.42
C ASP A 165 -42.39 22.86 -11.88
N GLU A 166 -41.93 22.06 -12.84
CA GLU A 166 -42.37 22.14 -14.24
C GLU A 166 -43.82 21.65 -14.40
N ILE A 167 -44.18 20.52 -13.79
CA ILE A 167 -45.57 20.01 -13.77
C ILE A 167 -46.54 21.05 -13.18
N LYS A 168 -46.18 21.69 -12.06
CA LYS A 168 -47.02 22.76 -11.46
C LYS A 168 -47.16 24.00 -12.35
N ARG A 169 -46.16 24.32 -13.17
CA ARG A 169 -46.25 25.44 -14.13
C ARG A 169 -47.20 25.11 -15.28
N GLU A 170 -47.22 23.86 -15.74
CA GLU A 170 -48.14 23.41 -16.78
C GLU A 170 -49.59 23.32 -16.26
N GLU A 171 -49.80 22.83 -15.04
CA GLU A 171 -51.13 22.81 -14.39
C GLU A 171 -51.63 24.22 -14.05
N GLY A 172 -50.73 25.18 -13.79
CA GLY A 172 -51.05 26.59 -13.51
C GLY A 172 -51.41 27.43 -14.75
N GLN A 173 -51.15 26.95 -15.97
CA GLN A 173 -51.49 27.66 -17.22
C GLN A 173 -52.82 27.19 -17.84
N GLY A 174 -53.48 26.18 -17.28
CA GLY A 174 -54.78 25.68 -17.76
C GLY A 174 -56.03 26.38 -17.20
N GLY A 175 -55.86 27.51 -16.49
CA GLY A 175 -56.92 28.19 -15.74
C GLY A 175 -57.16 29.65 -16.11
N HIS A 176 -57.39 29.95 -17.39
CA HIS A 176 -58.16 31.12 -17.84
C HIS A 176 -58.78 30.91 -19.22
#